data_AF-A0A4P7WZJ3-F1
#
_entry.id   AF-A0A4P7WZJ3-F1
#
_cell.length_a   1.000
_cell.length_b   1.000
_cell.length_c   1.000
_cell.angle_alpha   90.00
_cell.angle_beta   90.00
_cell.angle_gamma   90.00
#
_symmetry.space_group_name_H-M   'P 1'
#
loop_
_entity.id
_entity.type
_entity.pdbx_description
1 polymer ?
#
loop_
_entity_poly.entity_id
_entity_poly.type
_entity_poly.pdbx_seq_one_letter_code
_entity_poly.pdbx_strand_id
1 'polypeptide(L)'
;MALKTVLIIVIALSLNACQKAKTTTETTAPQISQQDHSTAFLKVLNKHLDAIPTKDLETLKSTLTPNGNMQLILPQTEPTNTNTDFLNYHKAWFAADLEWDFITTIRNIQIGERIGMAIVDVVYT
;
A
#
# COMPACT_ATOMS: atom_id res chain seq x y z
N MET A 1 37.00 -22.06 50.69
CA MET A 1 36.37 -20.72 50.78
C MET A 1 36.50 -19.88 49.51
N ALA A 2 37.49 -20.12 48.63
CA ALA A 2 37.76 -19.28 47.45
C ALA A 2 36.74 -19.39 46.29
N LEU A 3 36.10 -20.54 46.08
CA LEU A 3 35.21 -20.73 44.92
C LEU A 3 33.89 -19.94 45.03
N LYS A 4 33.36 -19.79 46.26
CA LYS A 4 32.15 -19.01 46.52
C LYS A 4 32.39 -17.50 46.36
N THR A 5 33.56 -17.01 46.74
CA THR A 5 33.93 -15.59 46.59
C THR A 5 34.18 -15.22 45.13
N VAL A 6 34.76 -16.12 44.31
CA VAL A 6 34.95 -15.89 42.88
C VAL A 6 33.60 -15.80 42.14
N LEU A 7 32.61 -16.62 42.50
CA LEU A 7 31.28 -16.58 41.89
C LEU A 7 30.54 -15.26 42.17
N ILE A 8 30.70 -14.69 43.38
CA ILE A 8 30.05 -13.44 43.77
C ILE A 8 30.64 -12.23 43.01
N ILE A 9 31.94 -12.25 42.72
CA ILE A 9 32.62 -11.18 41.97
C ILE A 9 32.17 -11.16 40.49
N VAL A 10 31.97 -12.33 39.87
CA VAL A 10 31.52 -12.43 38.48
C VAL A 10 30.08 -11.93 38.30
N ILE A 11 29.18 -12.17 39.26
CA ILE A 11 27.79 -11.69 39.23
C ILE A 11 27.71 -10.17 39.42
N ALA A 12 28.59 -9.59 40.24
CA ALA A 12 28.63 -8.15 40.46
C ALA A 12 29.10 -7.35 39.23
N LEU A 13 29.94 -7.94 38.38
CA LEU A 13 30.47 -7.29 37.17
C LEU A 13 29.46 -7.24 36.00
N SER A 14 28.45 -8.10 35.97
CA SER A 14 27.42 -8.10 34.92
C SER A 14 26.34 -7.02 35.07
N LEU A 15 26.25 -6.33 36.21
CA LEU A 15 25.18 -5.36 36.49
C LEU A 15 25.49 -3.92 35.98
N ASN A 16 26.72 -3.64 35.55
CA ASN A 16 27.13 -2.30 35.10
C ASN A 16 27.25 -2.16 33.56
N ALA A 17 26.98 -3.21 32.79
CA ALA A 17 27.08 -3.18 31.33
C ALA A 17 25.91 -2.46 30.64
N CYS A 18 24.86 -2.08 31.38
CA CYS A 18 23.75 -1.29 30.85
C CYS A 18 23.85 0.17 31.32
N GLN A 19 24.92 0.86 30.91
CA GLN A 19 24.87 2.32 30.89
C GLN A 19 23.89 2.73 29.79
N LYS A 20 22.72 3.24 30.20
CA LYS A 20 21.75 3.86 29.30
C LYS A 20 22.48 4.81 28.37
N ALA A 21 22.48 4.46 27.08
CA ALA A 21 22.92 5.35 26.02
C ALA A 21 22.20 6.69 26.19
N LYS A 22 22.98 7.77 26.13
CA LYS A 22 22.52 9.16 26.05
C LYS A 22 21.33 9.21 25.09
N THR A 23 20.21 9.78 25.55
CA THR A 23 19.11 10.22 24.70
C THR A 23 19.67 11.27 23.75
N THR A 24 20.15 10.82 22.59
CA THR A 24 20.17 11.62 21.38
C THR A 24 18.71 11.88 21.10
N THR A 25 18.26 13.13 21.22
CA THR A 25 17.01 13.58 20.64
C THR A 25 17.17 13.44 19.13
N GLU A 26 16.99 12.22 18.62
CA GLU A 26 16.69 12.01 17.22
C GLU A 26 15.38 12.77 16.99
N THR A 27 15.43 13.81 16.17
CA THR A 27 14.25 14.40 15.56
C THR A 27 13.56 13.26 14.82
N THR A 28 12.64 12.57 15.50
CA THR A 28 11.84 11.50 14.93
C THR A 28 11.04 12.18 13.82
N ALA A 29 11.31 11.81 12.57
CA ALA A 29 10.44 12.20 11.47
C ALA A 29 8.99 11.85 11.89
N PRO A 30 8.00 12.73 11.65
CA PRO A 30 6.64 12.45 12.05
C PRO A 30 6.22 11.09 11.50
N GLN A 31 5.97 10.13 12.39
CA GLN A 31 5.48 8.82 11.99
C GLN A 31 4.05 8.99 11.49
N ILE A 32 3.85 8.66 10.21
CA ILE A 32 2.52 8.62 9.60
C ILE A 32 1.72 7.54 10.32
N SER A 33 0.51 7.84 10.76
CA SER A 33 -0.31 6.87 11.48
C SER A 33 -0.93 5.86 10.51
N GLN A 34 -1.27 4.67 11.02
CA GLN A 34 -2.07 3.69 10.26
C GLN A 34 -3.39 4.28 9.74
N GLN A 35 -3.97 5.22 10.48
CA GLN A 35 -5.19 5.93 10.07
C GLN A 35 -4.93 6.84 8.87
N ASP A 36 -3.80 7.52 8.83
CA ASP A 36 -3.41 8.39 7.71
C ASP A 36 -3.15 7.56 6.45
N HIS A 37 -2.45 6.42 6.58
CA HIS A 37 -2.28 5.47 5.48
C HIS A 37 -3.63 4.97 4.94
N SER A 38 -4.55 4.63 5.84
CA SER A 38 -5.89 4.17 5.47
C SER A 38 -6.67 5.24 4.72
N THR A 39 -6.64 6.47 5.23
CA THR A 39 -7.32 7.62 4.62
C THR A 39 -6.76 7.93 3.24
N ALA A 40 -5.43 7.94 3.08
CA ALA A 40 -4.78 8.22 1.81
C ALA A 40 -5.09 7.13 0.76
N PHE A 41 -4.99 5.86 1.15
CA PHE A 41 -5.28 4.73 0.26
C PHE A 41 -6.73 4.74 -0.23
N LEU A 42 -7.69 4.84 0.70
CA LEU A 42 -9.12 4.85 0.38
C LEU A 42 -9.50 6.01 -0.54
N LYS A 43 -8.90 7.18 -0.33
CA LYS A 43 -9.11 8.35 -1.18
C LYS A 43 -8.71 8.07 -2.64
N VAL A 44 -7.55 7.46 -2.87
CA VAL A 44 -7.08 7.15 -4.23
C VAL A 44 -7.87 6.00 -4.84
N LEU A 45 -8.14 4.93 -4.06
CA LEU A 45 -8.92 3.78 -4.51
C LEU A 45 -10.34 4.18 -4.95
N ASN A 46 -11.07 4.95 -4.14
CA ASN A 46 -12.42 5.37 -4.50
C ASN A 46 -12.40 6.25 -5.75
N LYS A 47 -11.47 7.20 -5.84
CA LYS A 47 -11.28 8.01 -7.05
C LYS A 47 -11.01 7.14 -8.30
N HIS A 48 -10.24 6.06 -8.15
CA HIS A 48 -9.96 5.12 -9.24
C HIS A 48 -11.23 4.37 -9.65
N LEU A 49 -11.96 3.81 -8.68
CA LEU A 49 -13.18 3.04 -8.94
C LEU A 49 -14.31 3.89 -9.53
N ASP A 50 -14.45 5.14 -9.12
CA ASP A 50 -15.49 6.07 -9.61
C ASP A 50 -15.22 6.55 -11.04
N ALA A 51 -13.95 6.60 -11.47
CA ALA A 51 -13.55 7.07 -12.79
C ALA A 51 -13.92 6.10 -13.92
N ILE A 52 -13.98 4.81 -13.62
CA ILE A 52 -14.21 3.77 -14.64
C ILE A 52 -15.67 3.78 -15.15
N PRO A 53 -16.71 3.68 -14.28
CA PRO A 53 -18.10 3.68 -14.75
C PRO A 53 -18.49 4.99 -15.47
N THR A 54 -17.85 6.10 -15.09
CA THR A 54 -18.06 7.42 -15.72
C THR A 54 -17.21 7.65 -16.97
N LYS A 55 -16.40 6.67 -17.39
CA LYS A 55 -15.47 6.75 -18.54
C LYS A 55 -14.49 7.93 -18.45
N ASP A 56 -14.15 8.37 -17.24
CA ASP A 56 -13.25 9.50 -16.98
C ASP A 56 -11.78 9.06 -17.01
N LEU A 57 -11.22 9.03 -18.21
CA LEU A 57 -9.84 8.60 -18.44
C LEU A 57 -8.80 9.50 -17.75
N GLU A 58 -9.06 10.81 -17.63
CA GLU A 58 -8.12 11.75 -17.01
C GLU A 58 -8.07 11.56 -15.50
N THR A 59 -9.23 11.40 -14.86
CA THR A 59 -9.32 11.03 -13.44
C THR A 59 -8.65 9.68 -13.20
N LEU A 60 -8.93 8.66 -14.03
CA LEU A 60 -8.30 7.35 -13.93
C LEU A 60 -6.77 7.44 -14.00
N LYS A 61 -6.24 8.15 -15.00
CA LYS A 61 -4.80 8.41 -15.16
C LYS A 61 -4.16 9.06 -13.93
N SER A 62 -4.86 9.98 -13.28
CA SER A 62 -4.35 10.68 -12.09
C SER A 62 -4.20 9.79 -10.85
N THR A 63 -4.76 8.57 -10.86
CA THR A 63 -4.65 7.60 -9.76
C THR A 63 -3.50 6.62 -9.92
N LEU A 64 -2.84 6.61 -11.09
CA LEU A 64 -1.78 5.65 -11.37
C LEU A 64 -0.45 6.09 -10.75
N THR A 65 0.46 5.14 -10.57
CA THR A 65 1.79 5.43 -10.03
C THR A 65 2.57 6.40 -10.94
N PRO A 66 3.29 7.39 -10.39
CA PRO A 66 4.04 8.34 -11.20
C PRO A 66 5.25 7.73 -11.91
N ASN A 67 5.73 6.56 -11.46
CA ASN A 67 6.89 5.89 -12.06
C ASN A 67 6.54 5.08 -13.33
N GLY A 68 5.26 5.00 -13.71
CA GLY A 68 4.81 4.31 -14.92
C GLY A 68 4.65 2.79 -14.80
N ASN A 69 5.06 2.18 -13.68
CA ASN A 69 5.04 0.72 -13.51
C ASN A 69 3.67 0.22 -13.04
N MET A 70 2.92 -0.49 -13.88
CA MET A 70 1.60 -0.99 -13.51
C MET A 70 1.29 -2.30 -14.20
N GLN A 71 0.82 -3.29 -13.45
CA GLN A 71 0.40 -4.56 -14.02
C GLN A 71 -1.11 -4.64 -14.16
N LEU A 72 -1.57 -4.97 -15.36
CA LEU A 72 -2.95 -5.36 -15.63
C LEU A 72 -2.97 -6.82 -16.05
N ILE A 73 -3.69 -7.63 -15.28
CA ILE A 73 -3.88 -9.05 -15.54
C ILE A 73 -5.36 -9.23 -15.83
N LEU A 74 -5.69 -9.61 -17.07
CA LEU A 74 -7.05 -9.95 -17.48
C LEU A 74 -7.14 -11.44 -17.79
N PRO A 75 -8.32 -12.06 -17.68
CA PRO A 75 -8.51 -13.44 -18.10
C PRO A 75 -8.12 -13.63 -19.57
N GLN A 76 -7.37 -14.68 -19.87
CA GLN A 76 -7.01 -15.09 -21.24
C GLN A 76 -6.20 -14.05 -22.04
N THR A 77 -5.48 -13.13 -21.37
CA THR A 77 -4.56 -12.20 -22.03
C THR A 77 -3.17 -12.28 -21.40
N GLU A 78 -2.14 -11.88 -22.15
CA GLU A 78 -0.84 -11.59 -21.57
C GLU A 78 -0.94 -10.38 -20.61
N PRO A 79 -0.25 -10.39 -19.47
CA PRO A 79 -0.19 -9.22 -18.58
C PRO A 79 0.49 -8.02 -19.25
N THR A 80 -0.04 -6.83 -19.02
CA THR A 80 0.65 -5.58 -19.38
C THR A 80 1.44 -5.06 -18.18
N ASN A 81 2.40 -4.15 -18.39
CA ASN A 81 3.35 -3.73 -17.34
C ASN A 81 3.55 -2.21 -17.22
N THR A 82 2.77 -1.41 -17.95
CA THR A 82 2.90 0.05 -17.93
C THR A 82 1.56 0.76 -17.74
N ASN A 83 1.62 1.97 -17.18
CA ASN A 83 0.46 2.89 -17.15
C ASN A 83 -0.10 3.16 -18.55
N THR A 84 0.78 3.26 -19.55
CA THR A 84 0.37 3.52 -20.94
C THR A 84 -0.48 2.37 -21.47
N ASP A 85 -0.07 1.13 -21.24
CA ASP A 85 -0.84 -0.05 -21.67
C ASP A 85 -2.17 -0.14 -20.93
N PHE A 86 -2.17 0.11 -19.61
CA PHE A 86 -3.39 0.16 -18.81
C PHE A 86 -4.39 1.20 -19.33
N LEU A 87 -3.92 2.41 -19.65
CA LEU A 87 -4.76 3.49 -20.18
C LEU A 87 -5.23 3.22 -21.62
N ASN A 88 -4.38 2.62 -22.45
CA ASN A 88 -4.75 2.25 -23.82
C ASN A 88 -5.86 1.19 -23.82
N TYR A 89 -5.79 0.21 -22.91
CA TYR A 89 -6.87 -0.77 -22.71
C TYR A 89 -8.19 -0.07 -22.36
N HIS A 90 -8.19 0.77 -21.33
CA HIS A 90 -9.42 1.48 -20.90
C HIS A 90 -9.93 2.43 -21.98
N LYS A 91 -9.05 3.13 -22.70
CA LYS A 91 -9.45 4.01 -23.82
C LYS A 91 -10.17 3.23 -24.92
N ALA A 92 -9.65 2.06 -25.30
CA ALA A 92 -10.28 1.21 -26.30
C ALA A 92 -11.62 0.65 -25.79
N TRP A 93 -11.66 0.19 -24.54
CA TRP A 93 -12.88 -0.35 -23.92
C TRP A 93 -13.98 0.71 -23.77
N PHE A 94 -13.63 1.94 -23.38
CA PHE A 94 -14.58 3.06 -23.24
C PHE A 94 -15.16 3.53 -24.58
N ALA A 95 -14.41 3.38 -25.66
CA ALA A 95 -14.83 3.75 -27.02
C ALA A 95 -15.59 2.64 -27.75
N ALA A 96 -15.67 1.43 -27.19
CA ALA A 96 -16.41 0.34 -27.79
C ALA A 96 -17.91 0.66 -27.83
N ASP A 97 -18.58 0.26 -28.91
CA ASP A 97 -20.02 0.41 -29.09
C ASP A 97 -20.76 -0.68 -28.30
N LEU A 98 -20.67 -0.57 -26.97
CA LEU A 98 -21.25 -1.48 -26.00
C LEU A 98 -21.88 -0.65 -24.88
N GLU A 99 -23.16 -0.88 -24.62
CA GLU A 99 -23.80 -0.41 -23.40
C GLU A 99 -23.34 -1.30 -22.24
N TRP A 100 -22.72 -0.69 -21.25
CA TRP A 100 -22.34 -1.34 -20.01
C TRP A 100 -22.49 -0.34 -18.87
N ASP A 101 -22.97 -0.85 -17.76
CA ASP A 101 -22.96 -0.19 -16.46
C ASP A 101 -22.62 -1.25 -15.41
N PHE A 102 -21.99 -0.82 -14.33
CA PHE A 102 -21.64 -1.72 -13.24
C PHE A 102 -21.48 -0.96 -11.93
N ILE A 103 -21.69 -1.70 -10.85
CA ILE A 103 -21.44 -1.22 -9.49
C ILE A 103 -20.21 -1.93 -8.95
N THR A 104 -19.36 -1.19 -8.24
CA THR A 104 -18.21 -1.74 -7.53
C THR A 104 -18.49 -1.87 -6.04
N THR A 105 -17.98 -2.90 -5.39
CA THR A 105 -18.07 -3.07 -3.93
C THR A 105 -16.73 -3.55 -3.39
N ILE A 106 -16.13 -2.80 -2.48
CA ILE A 106 -14.90 -3.23 -1.82
C ILE A 106 -15.22 -4.33 -0.81
N ARG A 107 -14.63 -5.52 -0.98
CA ARG A 107 -14.87 -6.71 -0.16
C ARG A 107 -13.86 -6.91 0.95
N ASN A 108 -12.61 -6.58 0.66
CA ASN A 108 -11.51 -6.71 1.61
C ASN A 108 -10.49 -5.61 1.34
N ILE A 109 -9.87 -5.12 2.41
CA ILE A 109 -8.76 -4.17 2.35
C ILE A 109 -7.71 -4.59 3.37
N GLN A 110 -6.44 -4.59 2.93
CA GLN A 110 -5.27 -4.70 3.81
C GLN A 110 -4.31 -3.56 3.50
N ILE A 111 -3.97 -2.75 4.48
CA ILE A 111 -3.11 -1.57 4.31
C ILE A 111 -1.93 -1.69 5.25
N GLY A 112 -0.73 -1.74 4.70
CA GLY A 112 0.51 -1.57 5.44
C GLY A 112 1.10 -0.17 5.23
N GLU A 113 2.27 0.06 5.79
CA GLU A 113 2.96 1.36 5.71
C GLU A 113 3.39 1.75 4.29
N ARG A 114 3.63 0.75 3.43
CA ARG A 114 4.18 0.95 2.07
C ARG A 114 3.25 0.50 0.94
N ILE A 115 2.43 -0.51 1.19
CA ILE A 115 1.56 -1.14 0.18
C ILE A 115 0.19 -1.34 0.82
N GLY A 116 -0.86 -1.03 0.06
CA GLY A 116 -2.22 -1.43 0.35
C GLY A 116 -2.78 -2.28 -0.78
N MET A 117 -3.69 -3.19 -0.44
CA MET A 117 -4.37 -4.09 -1.35
C MET A 117 -5.87 -4.03 -1.07
N ALA A 118 -6.67 -4.01 -2.12
CA ALA A 118 -8.12 -4.12 -2.05
C ALA A 118 -8.60 -5.22 -2.99
N ILE A 119 -9.62 -5.95 -2.54
CA ILE A 119 -10.40 -6.87 -3.37
C ILE A 119 -11.73 -6.20 -3.63
N VAL A 120 -12.09 -6.05 -4.90
CA VAL A 120 -13.28 -5.32 -5.34
C VAL A 120 -14.12 -6.24 -6.21
N ASP A 121 -15.39 -6.37 -5.87
CA ASP A 121 -16.38 -7.01 -6.73
C ASP A 121 -16.86 -5.99 -7.77
N VAL A 122 -17.00 -6.43 -9.02
CA VAL A 122 -17.62 -5.66 -10.10
C VAL A 122 -18.85 -6.43 -10.55
N VAL A 123 -20.02 -5.82 -10.43
CA VAL A 123 -21.31 -6.42 -10.81
C VAL A 123 -21.92 -5.59 -11.93
N TYR A 124 -21.97 -6.17 -13.13
CA TYR A 124 -22.61 -5.56 -14.29
C TYR A 124 -24.12 -5.55 -14.14
N THR A 125 -24.75 -4.49 -14.63
CA THR A 125 -26.20 -4.25 -14.58
C THR A 125 -26.80 -4.11 -15.98
#